data_AF-A0A929I6L1-F1
#
_entry.id   AF-A0A929I6L1-F1
#
_cell.length_a   1.000
_cell.length_b   1.000
_cell.length_c   1.000
_cell.angle_alpha   90.00
_cell.angle_beta   90.00
_cell.angle_gamma   90.00
#
_symmetry.space_group_name_H-M   'P 1'
#
loop_
_entity.id
_entity.type
_entity.pdbx_description
1 polymer ?
#
loop_
_entity_poly.entity_id
_entity_poly.type
_entity_poly.pdbx_seq_one_letter_code
_entity_poly.pdbx_strand_id
1 'polypeptide(L)'
;MVKKSVFFIVIFVFVVGFLTCSYALTPEQVIKLKKAGVSDQTIQIMLQLEEKSSFDYFGVREVKDKDGNVYIIYYTGRPSKKRSTADEDREKAWKMLNNIIIDRRQ
;
A
#
# COMPACT_ATOMS: atom_id res chain seq x y z
N MET A 1 43.25 8.94 15.52
CA MET A 1 41.84 8.53 15.71
C MET A 1 40.97 8.79 14.47
N VAL A 2 41.11 9.95 13.81
CA VAL A 2 40.27 10.39 12.67
C VAL A 2 40.30 9.45 11.45
N LYS A 3 41.46 8.89 11.07
CA LYS A 3 41.57 7.99 9.91
C LYS A 3 40.74 6.70 10.03
N LYS A 4 40.60 6.14 11.23
CA LYS A 4 39.78 4.94 11.48
C LYS A 4 38.28 5.26 11.43
N SER A 5 37.87 6.42 11.93
CA SER A 5 36.49 6.90 11.82
C SER A 5 36.11 7.23 10.37
N VAL A 6 36.99 7.83 9.59
CA VAL A 6 36.75 8.09 8.15
C VAL A 6 36.59 6.78 7.37
N PHE A 7 37.42 5.77 7.67
CA PHE A 7 37.29 4.45 7.05
C PHE A 7 35.95 3.77 7.38
N PHE A 8 35.50 3.86 8.63
CA PHE A 8 34.18 3.36 9.04
C PHE A 8 33.03 4.09 8.34
N ILE A 9 33.14 5.40 8.15
CA ILE A 9 32.12 6.19 7.43
C ILE A 9 32.05 5.79 5.96
N VAL A 10 33.20 5.58 5.31
CA VAL A 10 33.24 5.12 3.90
C VAL A 10 32.60 3.75 3.75
N ILE A 11 32.90 2.81 4.66
CA ILE A 11 32.26 1.47 4.66
C ILE A 11 30.75 1.61 4.89
N PHE A 12 30.33 2.45 5.83
CA PHE A 12 28.91 2.64 6.12
C PHE A 12 28.16 3.21 4.91
N VAL A 13 28.73 4.20 4.22
CA VAL A 13 28.15 4.75 2.98
C VAL A 13 28.09 3.69 1.88
N PHE A 14 29.11 2.85 1.77
CA PHE A 14 29.14 1.77 0.79
C PHE A 14 28.06 0.71 1.07
N VAL A 15 27.89 0.31 2.34
CA VAL A 15 26.87 -0.65 2.76
C VAL A 15 25.46 -0.09 2.55
N VAL A 16 25.22 1.18 2.87
CA VAL A 16 23.92 1.83 2.63
C VAL A 16 23.63 1.93 1.13
N GLY A 17 24.62 2.24 0.29
CA GLY A 17 24.45 2.30 -1.17
C GLY A 17 24.11 0.95 -1.82
N PHE A 18 24.61 -0.16 -1.26
CA PHE A 18 24.27 -1.51 -1.75
C PHE A 18 22.86 -1.96 -1.37
N LEU A 19 22.29 -1.43 -0.28
CA LEU A 19 20.95 -1.81 0.20
C LEU A 19 19.82 -1.15 -0.59
N THR A 20 20.10 -0.16 -1.43
CA THR A 20 19.07 0.62 -2.16
C THR A 20 18.77 0.11 -3.57
N CYS A 21 19.27 -1.07 -3.97
CA CYS A 21 18.91 -1.69 -5.24
C CYS A 21 17.48 -2.24 -5.20
N SER A 22 16.49 -1.36 -5.39
CA SER A 22 15.11 -1.76 -5.66
C SER A 22 15.01 -2.24 -7.11
N TYR A 23 14.73 -3.54 -7.30
CA TYR A 23 14.55 -4.13 -8.62
C TYR A 23 13.12 -3.90 -9.09
N ALA A 24 12.93 -2.96 -10.02
CA ALA A 24 11.66 -2.79 -10.73
C ALA A 24 11.42 -3.98 -11.69
N LEU A 25 10.15 -4.20 -12.05
CA LEU A 25 9.76 -5.25 -13.00
C LEU A 25 10.50 -5.07 -14.35
N THR A 26 11.24 -6.09 -14.75
CA THR A 26 12.03 -6.09 -15.99
C THR A 26 11.14 -6.34 -17.23
N PRO A 27 11.51 -5.84 -18.42
CA PRO A 27 10.77 -6.07 -19.66
C PRO A 27 10.52 -7.56 -19.94
N GLU A 28 11.47 -8.43 -19.60
CA GLU A 28 11.35 -9.87 -19.77
C GLU A 28 10.25 -10.48 -18.89
N GLN A 29 10.06 -9.94 -17.68
CA GLN A 29 8.99 -10.35 -16.76
C GLN A 29 7.62 -9.91 -17.28
N VAL A 30 7.52 -8.72 -17.88
CA VAL A 30 6.30 -8.24 -18.55
C VAL A 30 5.91 -9.18 -19.70
N ILE A 31 6.88 -9.60 -20.51
CA ILE A 31 6.65 -10.55 -21.61
C ILE A 31 6.17 -11.91 -21.08
N LYS A 32 6.72 -12.39 -19.95
CA LYS A 32 6.27 -13.63 -19.31
C LYS A 32 4.82 -13.51 -18.80
N LEU A 33 4.45 -12.40 -18.19
CA LEU A 33 3.07 -12.14 -17.75
C LEU A 33 2.09 -12.14 -18.92
N LYS A 34 2.46 -11.49 -20.03
CA LYS A 34 1.66 -11.51 -21.26
C LYS A 34 1.49 -12.91 -21.84
N LYS A 35 2.57 -13.71 -21.87
CA LYS A 35 2.54 -15.11 -22.31
C LYS A 35 1.72 -16.01 -21.37
N ALA A 36 1.64 -15.67 -20.09
CA ALA A 36 0.80 -16.35 -19.11
C ALA A 36 -0.69 -15.95 -19.23
N GLY A 37 -1.05 -15.08 -20.18
CA GLY A 37 -2.43 -14.67 -20.44
C GLY A 37 -2.89 -13.46 -19.64
N VAL A 38 -1.98 -12.75 -18.95
CA VAL A 38 -2.32 -11.50 -18.27
C VAL A 38 -2.48 -10.39 -19.29
N SER A 39 -3.59 -9.66 -19.21
CA SER A 39 -3.88 -8.55 -20.15
C SER A 39 -2.91 -7.38 -19.95
N ASP A 40 -2.61 -6.65 -21.03
CA ASP A 40 -1.73 -5.48 -20.98
C ASP A 40 -2.27 -4.41 -20.00
N GLN A 41 -3.60 -4.23 -19.94
CA GLN A 41 -4.25 -3.32 -19.00
C GLN A 41 -4.02 -3.73 -17.53
N THR A 42 -4.06 -5.04 -17.23
CA THR A 42 -3.79 -5.56 -15.89
C THR A 42 -2.32 -5.36 -15.49
N ILE A 43 -1.38 -5.61 -16.41
CA ILE A 43 0.05 -5.37 -16.16
C ILE A 43 0.30 -3.88 -15.88
N GLN A 44 -0.34 -3.00 -16.63
CA GLN A 44 -0.25 -1.55 -16.43
C GLN A 44 -0.77 -1.12 -15.06
N ILE A 45 -1.88 -1.70 -14.58
CA ILE A 45 -2.41 -1.45 -13.24
C ILE A 45 -1.41 -1.92 -12.16
N MET A 46 -0.79 -3.08 -12.34
CA MET A 46 0.22 -3.61 -11.40
C MET A 46 1.44 -2.70 -11.30
N LEU A 47 1.94 -2.20 -12.44
CA LEU A 47 3.07 -1.24 -12.48
C LEU A 47 2.72 0.10 -11.81
N GLN A 48 1.51 0.62 -12.04
CA GLN A 48 1.04 1.86 -11.41
C GLN A 48 0.83 1.72 -9.89
N LEU A 49 0.45 0.51 -9.44
CA LEU A 49 0.34 0.21 -8.01
C LEU A 49 1.72 0.19 -7.35
N GLU A 50 2.72 -0.42 -8.00
CA GLU A 50 4.11 -0.42 -7.52
C GLU A 50 4.63 1.01 -7.36
N GLU A 51 4.43 1.88 -8.36
CA GLU A 51 4.82 3.29 -8.32
C GLU A 51 4.11 4.09 -7.21
N LYS A 52 2.83 3.81 -6.96
CA LYS A 52 2.02 4.49 -5.92
C LYS A 52 2.14 3.86 -4.54
N SER A 53 2.87 2.77 -4.40
CA SER A 53 2.94 2.00 -3.17
C SER A 53 3.88 2.63 -2.13
N SER A 54 3.38 3.63 -1.42
CA SER A 54 3.55 3.61 0.04
C SER A 54 2.69 2.45 0.57
N PHE A 55 3.30 1.27 0.72
CA PHE A 55 2.67 -0.04 0.98
C PHE A 55 1.84 -0.18 2.29
N ASP A 56 1.47 0.92 2.95
CA ASP A 56 0.92 0.91 4.31
C ASP A 56 -0.62 0.91 4.41
N TYR A 57 -1.37 0.87 3.30
CA TYR A 57 -2.78 1.30 3.33
C TYR A 57 -3.82 0.38 2.66
N PHE A 58 -3.47 -0.82 2.21
CA PHE A 58 -4.44 -1.83 1.77
C PHE A 58 -4.27 -3.11 2.58
N GLY A 59 -5.31 -3.49 3.34
CA GLY A 59 -5.22 -4.66 4.20
C GLY A 59 -6.51 -4.99 4.90
N VAL A 60 -6.58 -6.24 5.34
CA VAL A 60 -7.62 -6.77 6.21
C VAL A 60 -7.09 -6.71 7.65
N ARG A 61 -7.82 -6.11 8.59
CA ARG A 61 -7.53 -6.32 10.02
C ARG A 61 -8.66 -7.10 10.66
N GLU A 62 -8.26 -8.11 11.43
CA GLU A 62 -9.14 -8.77 12.38
C GLU A 62 -9.10 -7.96 13.69
N VAL A 63 -10.25 -7.44 14.09
CA VAL A 63 -10.42 -6.75 15.37
C VAL A 63 -11.27 -7.64 16.28
N LYS A 64 -10.75 -7.94 17.46
CA LYS A 64 -11.48 -8.67 18.50
C LYS A 64 -12.07 -7.69 19.48
N ASP A 65 -13.36 -7.81 19.74
CA ASP A 65 -14.03 -7.07 20.81
C ASP A 65 -13.71 -7.69 22.18
N LYS A 66 -13.99 -6.95 23.25
CA LYS A 66 -13.81 -7.38 24.65
C LYS A 66 -14.62 -8.63 24.98
N ASP A 67 -15.71 -8.86 24.25
CA ASP A 67 -16.58 -10.02 24.39
C ASP A 67 -16.13 -11.22 23.52
N GLY A 68 -14.99 -11.11 22.84
CA GLY A 68 -14.39 -12.20 22.05
C GLY A 68 -14.90 -12.33 20.61
N ASN A 69 -15.83 -11.47 20.19
CA ASN A 69 -16.34 -11.44 18.82
C ASN A 69 -15.26 -10.91 17.85
N VAL A 70 -15.07 -11.59 16.72
CA VAL A 70 -14.07 -11.24 15.72
C VAL A 70 -14.74 -10.51 14.54
N TYR A 71 -14.26 -9.32 14.23
CA TYR A 71 -14.73 -8.52 13.09
C TYR A 71 -13.61 -8.36 12.07
N ILE A 72 -13.92 -8.69 10.80
CA ILE A 72 -13.00 -8.52 9.68
C ILE A 72 -13.26 -7.14 9.06
N ILE A 73 -12.30 -6.24 9.19
CA ILE A 73 -12.39 -4.88 8.64
C ILE A 73 -11.55 -4.81 7.36
N TYR A 74 -12.22 -4.56 6.24
CA TYR A 74 -11.60 -4.33 4.94
C TYR A 74 -11.33 -2.83 4.77
N TYR A 75 -10.06 -2.44 4.65
CA TYR A 75 -9.69 -1.05 4.36
C TYR A 75 -9.30 -0.93 2.89
N THR A 76 -10.07 -0.12 2.15
CA THR A 76 -9.62 0.45 0.88
C THR A 76 -9.11 1.85 1.19
N GLY A 77 -7.83 2.13 0.90
CA GLY A 77 -7.04 3.30 1.35
C GLY A 77 -7.78 4.64 1.51
N ARG A 78 -7.29 5.47 2.45
CA ARG A 78 -7.86 6.80 2.72
C ARG A 78 -7.90 7.64 1.43
N PRO A 79 -8.99 8.40 1.18
CA PRO A 79 -8.98 9.42 0.16
C PRO A 79 -7.83 10.39 0.45
N SER A 80 -7.12 10.79 -0.61
CA SER A 80 -6.02 11.74 -0.57
C SER A 80 -6.36 12.92 0.34
N LYS A 81 -5.37 13.35 1.12
CA LYS A 81 -5.43 14.44 2.09
C LYS A 81 -5.60 15.79 1.38
N LYS A 82 -6.72 15.97 0.67
CA LYS A 82 -7.26 17.29 0.38
C LYS A 82 -7.71 17.82 1.73
N ARG A 83 -7.36 19.06 2.05
CA ARG A 83 -7.77 19.73 3.29
C ARG A 83 -9.28 20.00 3.19
N SER A 84 -10.09 18.98 3.45
CA SER A 84 -11.54 19.10 3.56
C SER A 84 -11.88 19.74 4.89
N THR A 85 -12.94 20.53 4.90
CA THR A 85 -13.50 21.06 6.15
C THR A 85 -14.24 19.94 6.87
N ALA A 86 -14.46 20.08 8.18
CA ALA A 86 -15.17 19.08 8.97
C ALA A 86 -16.59 18.78 8.42
N ASP A 87 -17.21 19.76 7.75
CA ASP A 87 -18.53 19.62 7.16
C ASP A 87 -18.52 18.80 5.86
N GLU A 88 -17.50 18.99 5.02
CA GLU A 88 -17.31 18.16 3.81
C GLU A 88 -17.04 16.68 4.17
N ASP A 89 -16.27 16.44 5.23
CA ASP A 89 -16.00 15.08 5.72
C ASP A 89 -17.28 14.41 6.26
N ARG A 90 -18.11 15.18 6.97
CA ARG A 90 -19.41 14.71 7.47
C ARG A 90 -20.33 14.32 6.33
N GLU A 91 -20.52 15.20 5.36
CA GLU A 91 -21.41 14.95 4.21
C GLU A 91 -20.94 13.73 3.40
N LYS A 92 -19.62 13.60 3.22
CA LYS A 92 -19.03 12.45 2.56
C LYS A 92 -19.26 11.16 3.33
N ALA A 93 -19.11 11.16 4.65
CA ALA A 93 -19.40 10.01 5.50
C ALA A 93 -20.88 9.61 5.40
N TRP A 94 -21.81 10.57 5.47
CA TRP A 94 -23.24 10.32 5.28
C TRP A 94 -23.56 9.71 3.92
N LYS A 95 -22.93 10.22 2.85
CA LYS A 95 -23.10 9.68 1.49
C LYS A 95 -22.62 8.22 1.37
N MET A 96 -21.57 7.84 2.09
CA MET A 96 -21.08 6.45 2.09
C MET A 96 -22.06 5.49 2.78
N LEU A 97 -22.78 5.95 3.81
CA LEU A 97 -23.76 5.14 4.54
C LEU A 97 -25.03 4.86 3.74
N ASN A 98 -25.41 5.75 2.80
CA ASN A 98 -26.64 5.61 2.01
C ASN A 98 -26.68 4.36 1.11
N ASN A 99 -25.53 3.74 0.82
CA ASN A 99 -25.45 2.57 -0.06
C ASN A 99 -25.10 1.27 0.68
N ILE A 100 -25.17 1.25 2.02
CA ILE A 100 -24.85 0.05 2.81
C ILE A 100 -26.14 -0.72 3.10
N ILE A 101 -26.28 -1.91 2.51
CA ILE A 101 -27.31 -2.88 2.87
C ILE A 101 -26.74 -3.74 4.00
N ILE A 102 -27.27 -3.57 5.21
CA ILE A 102 -26.90 -4.41 6.36
C ILE A 102 -27.69 -5.72 6.27
N ASP A 103 -27.08 -6.75 5.68
CA ASP A 103 -27.63 -8.11 5.66
C ASP A 103 -27.41 -8.77 7.02
N ARG A 104 -28.45 -8.83 7.86
CA ARG A 104 -28.44 -9.57 9.12
C ARG A 104 -28.93 -10.99 8.85
N ARG A 105 -28.02 -11.89 8.48
CA ARG A 105 -28.33 -13.33 8.45
C ARG A 105 -28.19 -13.88 9.87
N GLN A 106 -29.31 -14.36 10.40
CA GLN A 106 -29.37 -15.22 11.59
C GLN A 106 -28.90 -16.63 11.22
#